data_AF-A0AA41S159-F1
#
_entry.id   AF-A0AA41S159-F1
#
_cell.length_a   1.000
_cell.length_b   1.000
_cell.length_c   1.000
_cell.angle_alpha   90.00
_cell.angle_beta   90.00
_cell.angle_gamma   90.00
#
_symmetry.space_group_name_H-M   'P 1'
#
loop_
_entity.id
_entity.type
_entity.pdbx_description
1 polymer ?
#
loop_
_entity_poly.entity_id
_entity_poly.type
_entity_poly.pdbx_seq_one_letter_code
_entity_poly.pdbx_strand_id
1 'polypeptide(L)'
;MQEVPTEEQQYLNLRSSSPTENLDGDNLYNLGNKYTKLRPHTREFLQKASGMFELFVYTMGGRDYARDMVKLLDPEGVYFKNNVNVASKDDSTDRKRKNLDVLAGPNERNTIIIDDTDYVWEKNRKNLIQIPKYKYFTDAKLGCKLNKDVDEEDDALMSFLDVLQDVHRTFFELYPVPKDGVALREYAKSVDVTPILESRKSAVNCLK
;
A
#
# COMPACT_ATOMS: atom_id res chain seq x y z
N MET A 1 17.45 -14.18 35.24
CA MET A 1 16.06 -14.67 35.21
C MET A 1 15.55 -14.48 33.80
N GLN A 2 15.05 -15.52 33.14
CA GLN A 2 14.33 -15.31 31.87
C GLN A 2 13.01 -14.62 32.20
N GLU A 3 12.76 -13.47 31.59
CA GLU A 3 11.48 -12.77 31.71
C GLU A 3 10.36 -13.66 31.17
N VAL A 4 9.27 -13.80 31.94
CA VAL A 4 8.10 -14.56 31.52
C VAL A 4 7.40 -13.76 30.41
N PRO A 5 7.13 -14.34 29.22
CA PRO A 5 6.45 -13.64 28.14
C PRO A 5 5.05 -13.18 28.56
N THR A 6 4.68 -11.95 28.20
CA THR A 6 3.32 -11.43 28.41
C THR A 6 2.29 -12.24 27.64
N GLU A 7 1.00 -12.16 28.00
CA GLU A 7 -0.09 -12.83 27.28
C GLU A 7 -0.09 -12.47 25.78
N GLU A 8 0.23 -11.21 25.46
CA GLU A 8 0.37 -10.75 24.07
C GLU A 8 1.57 -11.36 23.38
N GLN A 9 2.72 -11.49 24.04
CA GLN A 9 3.87 -12.20 23.46
C GLN A 9 3.58 -13.68 23.24
N GLN A 10 2.81 -14.33 24.13
CA GLN A 10 2.38 -15.71 23.95
C GLN A 10 1.44 -15.83 22.74
N TYR A 11 0.48 -14.92 22.60
CA TYR A 11 -0.39 -14.84 21.42
C TYR A 11 0.41 -14.65 20.12
N LEU A 12 1.35 -13.69 20.09
CA LEU A 12 2.17 -13.40 18.93
C LEU A 12 3.09 -14.58 18.55
N ASN A 13 3.71 -15.24 19.54
CA ASN A 13 4.54 -16.42 19.32
C ASN A 13 3.74 -17.61 18.78
N LEU A 14 2.49 -17.79 19.26
CA LEU A 14 1.64 -18.90 18.84
C LEU A 14 1.07 -18.71 17.43
N ARG A 15 0.72 -17.47 17.06
CA ARG A 15 -0.02 -17.13 15.83
C ARG A 15 0.85 -16.57 14.71
N SER A 16 2.15 -16.40 14.93
CA SER A 16 3.04 -16.01 13.84
C SER A 16 3.38 -17.22 13.00
N SER A 17 2.65 -17.38 11.89
CA SER A 17 2.96 -18.39 10.89
C SER A 17 4.37 -18.16 10.32
N SER A 18 5.04 -19.24 9.89
CA SER A 18 6.24 -19.10 9.07
C SER A 18 5.87 -18.38 7.76
N PRO A 19 6.77 -17.59 7.13
CA PRO A 19 6.45 -16.78 5.95
C PRO A 19 5.88 -17.55 4.76
N THR A 20 6.04 -18.87 4.74
CA THR A 20 5.66 -19.76 3.65
C THR A 20 4.25 -20.34 3.78
N GLU A 21 3.57 -20.15 4.91
CA GLU A 21 2.33 -20.88 5.20
C GLU A 21 1.40 -20.01 6.05
N ASN A 22 0.50 -19.24 5.42
CA ASN A 22 -0.59 -18.52 6.11
C ASN A 22 -1.70 -19.51 6.50
N LEU A 23 -1.35 -20.54 7.29
CA LEU A 23 -2.23 -21.68 7.60
C LEU A 23 -3.48 -21.28 8.40
N ASP A 24 -3.37 -20.22 9.19
CA ASP A 24 -4.45 -19.81 10.10
C ASP A 24 -5.31 -18.67 9.55
N GLY A 25 -4.94 -18.07 8.40
CA GLY A 25 -5.67 -16.94 7.79
C GLY A 25 -5.53 -15.60 8.53
N ASP A 26 -4.86 -15.59 9.70
CA ASP A 26 -4.74 -14.46 10.60
C ASP A 26 -3.83 -13.32 10.11
N ASN A 27 -3.15 -13.45 8.96
CA ASN A 27 -2.34 -12.36 8.38
C ASN A 27 -1.26 -11.77 9.32
N LEU A 28 -0.86 -12.51 10.35
CA LEU A 28 0.17 -12.13 11.32
C LEU A 28 1.44 -12.97 11.09
N TYR A 29 2.58 -12.28 10.98
CA TYR A 29 3.85 -12.86 10.60
C TYR A 29 4.96 -12.43 11.55
N ASN A 30 5.89 -13.34 11.85
CA ASN A 30 7.13 -13.01 12.54
C ASN A 30 8.30 -13.05 11.55
N LEU A 31 8.89 -11.89 11.29
CA LEU A 31 10.00 -11.70 10.36
C LEU A 31 11.33 -11.60 11.13
N GLY A 32 11.58 -12.58 12.00
CA GLY A 32 12.79 -12.72 12.81
C GLY A 32 12.82 -11.82 14.05
N ASN A 33 12.74 -10.50 13.87
CA ASN A 33 12.78 -9.54 14.98
C ASN A 33 11.59 -8.57 15.01
N LYS A 34 10.61 -8.77 14.13
CA LYS A 34 9.45 -7.89 13.96
C LYS A 34 8.20 -8.69 13.71
N TYR A 35 7.14 -8.38 14.45
CA TYR A 35 5.80 -8.78 14.12
C TYR A 35 5.23 -7.86 13.05
N THR A 36 4.65 -8.46 12.01
CA THR A 36 4.02 -7.76 10.89
C THR A 36 2.62 -8.32 10.73
N LYS A 37 1.63 -7.43 10.81
CA LYS A 37 0.22 -7.75 10.56
C LYS A 37 -0.17 -7.12 9.23
N LEU A 38 -0.60 -7.92 8.26
CA LEU A 38 -1.19 -7.39 7.04
C LEU A 38 -2.61 -6.95 7.35
N ARG A 39 -3.00 -5.79 6.82
CA ARG A 39 -4.36 -5.30 6.89
C ARG A 39 -5.33 -6.31 6.25
N PRO A 40 -6.56 -6.48 6.75
CA PRO A 40 -7.54 -7.37 6.13
C PRO A 40 -7.68 -7.09 4.63
N HIS A 41 -7.92 -8.16 3.86
CA HIS A 41 -8.07 -8.11 2.39
C HIS A 41 -6.82 -7.71 1.58
N THR A 42 -5.63 -7.58 2.19
CA THR A 42 -4.39 -7.17 1.47
C THR A 42 -4.12 -8.00 0.21
N ARG A 43 -4.28 -9.32 0.26
CA ARG A 43 -4.01 -10.22 -0.88
C ARG A 43 -5.00 -10.03 -2.01
N GLU A 44 -6.29 -9.99 -1.68
CA GLU A 44 -7.37 -9.77 -2.65
C GLU A 44 -7.25 -8.39 -3.29
N PHE A 45 -6.94 -7.36 -2.49
CA PHE A 45 -6.69 -6.01 -2.95
C PHE A 45 -5.56 -5.98 -3.98
N LEU A 46 -4.40 -6.56 -3.68
CA LEU A 46 -3.26 -6.60 -4.60
C LEU A 46 -3.59 -7.34 -5.89
N GLN A 47 -4.25 -8.50 -5.79
CA GLN A 47 -4.66 -9.28 -6.94
C GLN A 47 -5.58 -8.48 -7.87
N LYS A 48 -6.66 -7.89 -7.33
CA LYS A 48 -7.63 -7.13 -8.13
C LYS A 48 -7.03 -5.82 -8.65
N ALA A 49 -6.25 -5.10 -7.85
CA ALA A 49 -5.60 -3.87 -8.26
C ALA A 49 -4.58 -4.12 -9.38
N SER A 50 -3.82 -5.21 -9.33
CA SER A 50 -2.82 -5.55 -10.37
C SER A 50 -3.43 -5.80 -11.76
N GLY A 51 -4.72 -6.13 -11.83
CA GLY A 51 -5.44 -6.26 -13.10
C GLY A 51 -5.80 -4.92 -13.76
N MET A 52 -5.69 -3.82 -13.04
CA MET A 52 -6.06 -2.47 -13.50
C MET A 52 -4.88 -1.49 -13.47
N PHE A 53 -3.90 -1.71 -12.59
CA PHE A 53 -2.83 -0.78 -12.30
C PHE A 53 -1.48 -1.49 -12.29
N GLU A 54 -0.45 -0.76 -12.70
CA GLU A 54 0.92 -1.11 -12.36
C GLU A 54 1.21 -0.69 -10.92
N LEU A 55 1.64 -1.64 -10.07
CA LEU A 55 1.78 -1.43 -8.63
C LEU A 55 3.21 -1.04 -8.26
N PHE A 56 3.31 -0.10 -7.32
CA PHE A 56 4.56 0.39 -6.75
C PHE A 56 4.50 0.39 -5.23
N VAL A 57 5.64 0.14 -4.58
CA VAL A 57 5.82 0.35 -3.14
C VAL A 57 6.76 1.53 -2.94
N TYR A 58 6.34 2.51 -2.12
CA TYR A 58 7.23 3.56 -1.65
C TYR A 58 7.11 3.70 -0.13
N THR A 59 8.13 3.25 0.60
CA THR A 59 8.17 3.32 2.07
C THR A 59 9.23 4.31 2.58
N MET A 60 8.96 4.90 3.75
CA MET A 60 9.97 5.65 4.52
C MET A 60 10.84 4.72 5.40
N GLY A 61 10.66 3.40 5.32
CA GLY A 61 11.61 2.43 5.84
C GLY A 61 12.87 2.35 4.98
N GLY A 62 13.95 1.80 5.54
CA GLY A 62 15.18 1.53 4.79
C GLY A 62 15.02 0.42 3.76
N ARG A 63 15.99 0.28 2.86
CA ARG A 63 15.94 -0.65 1.73
C ARG A 63 15.74 -2.11 2.13
N ASP A 64 16.37 -2.56 3.21
CA ASP A 64 16.21 -3.94 3.68
C ASP A 64 14.78 -4.19 4.19
N TYR A 65 14.20 -3.23 4.90
CA TYR A 65 12.80 -3.32 5.32
C TYR A 65 11.85 -3.37 4.11
N ALA A 66 12.10 -2.54 3.09
CA ALA A 66 11.29 -2.57 1.87
C ALA A 66 11.36 -3.94 1.18
N ARG A 67 12.55 -4.53 1.08
CA ARG A 67 12.76 -5.86 0.51
C ARG A 67 11.99 -6.94 1.28
N ASP A 68 12.07 -6.93 2.61
CA ASP A 68 11.37 -7.90 3.46
C ASP A 68 9.86 -7.80 3.31
N MET A 69 9.31 -6.57 3.29
CA MET A 69 7.87 -6.35 3.11
C MET A 69 7.40 -6.77 1.71
N VAL A 70 8.17 -6.48 0.66
CA VAL A 70 7.79 -6.89 -0.69
C VAL A 70 7.84 -8.40 -0.85
N LYS A 71 8.84 -9.07 -0.28
CA LYS A 71 8.88 -10.55 -0.25
C LYS A 71 7.67 -11.14 0.47
N LEU A 72 7.23 -10.50 1.56
CA LEU A 72 5.99 -10.90 2.23
C LEU A 72 4.77 -10.66 1.35
N LEU A 73 4.66 -9.50 0.68
CA LEU A 73 3.49 -9.08 -0.11
C LEU A 73 3.38 -9.78 -1.48
N ASP A 74 4.51 -10.14 -2.09
CA ASP A 74 4.62 -10.61 -3.47
C ASP A 74 5.79 -11.61 -3.60
N PRO A 75 5.68 -12.80 -3.00
CA PRO A 75 6.77 -13.78 -2.98
C PRO A 75 7.19 -14.25 -4.38
N GLU A 76 6.27 -14.25 -5.34
CA GLU A 76 6.50 -14.64 -6.74
C GLU A 76 6.96 -13.47 -7.63
N GLY A 77 7.03 -12.25 -7.08
CA GLY A 77 7.50 -11.06 -7.82
C GLY A 77 6.58 -10.57 -8.94
N VAL A 78 5.31 -10.95 -8.91
CA VAL A 78 4.32 -10.69 -9.97
C VAL A 78 3.80 -9.25 -9.93
N TYR A 79 3.56 -8.72 -8.72
CA TYR A 79 2.93 -7.43 -8.52
C TYR A 79 3.90 -6.26 -8.65
N PHE A 80 5.11 -6.38 -8.10
CA PHE A 80 6.09 -5.29 -8.03
C PHE A 80 7.29 -5.47 -8.98
N LYS A 81 7.08 -6.22 -10.08
CA LYS A 81 8.06 -6.42 -11.17
C LYS A 81 9.43 -6.88 -10.66
N ASN A 82 9.48 -7.96 -9.88
CA ASN A 82 10.73 -8.45 -9.28
C ASN A 82 11.52 -7.36 -8.51
N ASN A 83 10.82 -6.56 -7.70
CA ASN A 83 11.35 -5.44 -6.92
C ASN A 83 11.78 -4.20 -7.73
N VAL A 84 11.55 -4.15 -9.04
CA VAL A 84 11.87 -2.95 -9.85
C VAL A 84 11.00 -1.75 -9.43
N ASN A 85 9.76 -2.00 -9.01
CA ASN A 85 8.79 -0.96 -8.67
C ASN A 85 8.79 -0.62 -7.16
N VAL A 86 9.96 -0.64 -6.52
CA VAL A 86 10.11 -0.47 -5.07
C VAL A 86 11.09 0.67 -4.76
N ALA A 87 10.61 1.66 -4.01
CA ALA A 87 11.42 2.74 -3.47
C ALA A 87 11.39 2.73 -1.93
N SER A 88 12.52 3.08 -1.34
CA SER A 88 12.72 3.19 0.10
C SER A 88 13.19 4.59 0.48
N LYS A 89 13.29 4.87 1.77
CA LYS A 89 13.89 6.12 2.27
C LYS A 89 15.32 6.35 1.79
N ASP A 90 16.03 5.27 1.49
CA ASP A 90 17.42 5.34 1.03
C ASP A 90 17.51 5.76 -0.45
N ASP A 91 16.40 5.70 -1.17
CA ASP A 91 16.27 6.14 -2.57
C ASP A 91 15.67 7.57 -2.68
N SER A 92 15.02 8.05 -1.60
CA SER A 92 14.38 9.37 -1.54
C SER A 92 15.37 10.53 -1.71
N THR A 93 14.98 11.53 -2.50
CA THR A 93 15.72 12.80 -2.64
C THR A 93 15.65 13.68 -1.38
N ASP A 94 14.61 13.53 -0.56
CA ASP A 94 14.45 14.14 0.77
C ASP A 94 14.05 13.05 1.78
N ARG A 95 14.86 12.84 2.82
CA ARG A 95 14.64 11.77 3.82
C ARG A 95 13.40 11.96 4.69
N LYS A 96 12.68 13.08 4.55
CA LYS A 96 11.42 13.38 5.26
C LYS A 96 10.20 13.45 4.34
N ARG A 97 10.38 13.31 3.02
CA ARG A 97 9.31 13.45 2.03
C ARG A 97 9.38 12.35 0.99
N LYS A 98 8.27 12.14 0.30
CA LYS A 98 8.13 11.30 -0.88
C LYS A 98 7.82 12.18 -2.08
N ASN A 99 8.35 11.79 -3.22
CA ASN A 99 8.07 12.43 -4.50
C ASN A 99 8.16 11.34 -5.58
N LEU A 100 7.32 11.45 -6.61
CA LEU A 100 7.29 10.47 -7.71
C LEU A 100 8.58 10.50 -8.57
N ASP A 101 9.46 11.48 -8.37
CA ASP A 101 10.73 11.66 -9.09
C ASP A 101 11.75 10.52 -8.93
N VAL A 102 11.60 9.67 -7.91
CA VAL A 102 12.50 8.51 -7.69
C VAL A 102 11.98 7.21 -8.32
N LEU A 103 10.76 7.20 -8.85
CA LEU A 103 10.18 6.02 -9.48
C LEU A 103 10.39 6.06 -10.99
N ALA A 104 11.01 5.03 -11.55
CA ALA A 104 11.14 4.89 -12.98
C ALA A 104 9.81 4.40 -13.58
N GLY A 105 9.22 5.17 -14.51
CA GLY A 105 8.02 4.78 -15.24
C GLY A 105 6.80 5.68 -15.00
N PRO A 106 6.32 5.86 -13.75
CA PRO A 106 5.12 6.63 -13.45
C PRO A 106 5.20 8.08 -13.96
N ASN A 107 4.15 8.53 -14.65
CA ASN A 107 3.94 9.95 -14.91
C ASN A 107 3.00 10.48 -13.82
N GLU A 108 3.31 11.63 -13.21
CA GLU A 108 2.45 12.24 -12.20
C GLU A 108 0.99 12.36 -12.69
N ARG A 109 0.78 12.62 -13.98
CA ARG A 109 -0.57 12.75 -14.54
C ARG A 109 -1.40 11.47 -14.53
N ASN A 110 -0.80 10.29 -14.48
CA ASN A 110 -1.52 9.01 -14.50
C ASN A 110 -1.25 8.15 -13.26
N THR A 111 -0.72 8.77 -12.20
CA THR A 111 -0.37 8.09 -10.95
C THR A 111 -1.39 8.38 -9.86
N ILE A 112 -1.80 7.34 -9.13
CA ILE A 112 -2.62 7.44 -7.92
C ILE A 112 -1.74 7.03 -6.73
N ILE A 113 -1.77 7.83 -5.66
CA ILE A 113 -1.01 7.56 -4.44
C ILE A 113 -1.99 7.17 -3.35
N ILE A 114 -1.72 6.06 -2.67
CA ILE A 114 -2.44 5.62 -1.47
C ILE A 114 -1.45 5.61 -0.33
N ASP A 115 -1.64 6.51 0.64
CA ASP A 115 -0.77 6.66 1.79
C ASP A 115 -1.59 7.17 2.97
N ASP A 116 -1.29 6.72 4.19
CA ASP A 116 -1.99 7.17 5.39
C ASP A 116 -1.49 8.54 5.89
N THR A 117 -0.34 8.99 5.38
CA THR A 117 0.32 10.21 5.81
C THR A 117 0.40 11.22 4.67
N ASP A 118 -0.27 12.36 4.81
CA ASP A 118 -0.40 13.36 3.76
C ASP A 118 0.82 14.28 3.61
N TYR A 119 1.41 14.71 4.73
CA TYR A 119 2.48 15.70 4.73
C TYR A 119 3.77 15.22 4.03
N VAL A 120 3.98 13.90 3.91
CA VAL A 120 5.14 13.37 3.17
C VAL A 120 4.99 13.55 1.66
N TRP A 121 3.77 13.80 1.14
CA TRP A 121 3.47 13.96 -0.29
C TRP A 121 3.16 15.41 -0.69
N GLU A 122 3.84 16.39 -0.06
CA GLU A 122 3.59 17.82 -0.26
C GLU A 122 3.50 18.25 -1.75
N LYS A 123 4.38 17.71 -2.61
CA LYS A 123 4.41 18.02 -4.04
C LYS A 123 3.32 17.31 -4.86
N ASN A 124 2.91 16.10 -4.47
CA ASN A 124 1.98 15.26 -5.21
C ASN A 124 0.64 15.08 -4.48
N ARG A 125 0.24 16.04 -3.63
CA ARG A 125 -0.99 15.97 -2.83
C ARG A 125 -2.26 15.82 -3.69
N LYS A 126 -2.23 16.29 -4.93
CA LYS A 126 -3.34 16.11 -5.89
C LYS A 126 -3.55 14.64 -6.28
N ASN A 127 -2.50 13.83 -6.24
CA ASN A 127 -2.53 12.40 -6.56
C ASN A 127 -2.87 11.52 -5.35
N LEU A 128 -2.80 12.06 -4.13
CA LEU A 128 -3.01 11.33 -2.88
C LEU A 128 -4.49 11.11 -2.57
N ILE A 129 -4.88 9.84 -2.45
CA ILE A 129 -6.06 9.41 -1.70
C ILE A 129 -5.59 8.89 -0.34
N GLN A 130 -5.94 9.60 0.73
CA GLN A 130 -5.47 9.26 2.07
C GLN A 130 -6.27 8.10 2.68
N ILE A 131 -5.61 6.97 2.94
CA ILE A 131 -6.21 5.81 3.60
C ILE A 131 -6.15 5.95 5.14
N PRO A 132 -7.14 5.46 5.90
CA PRO A 132 -7.03 5.44 7.36
C PRO A 132 -5.82 4.64 7.84
N LYS A 133 -5.15 5.11 8.89
CA LYS A 133 -4.02 4.41 9.52
C LYS A 133 -4.48 3.08 10.08
N TYR A 134 -3.83 1.99 9.68
CA TYR A 134 -4.03 0.67 10.27
C TYR A 134 -3.24 0.56 11.59
N LYS A 135 -3.93 0.42 12.71
CA LYS A 135 -3.36 0.48 14.07
C LYS A 135 -3.59 -0.80 14.86
N TYR A 136 -3.18 -1.94 14.30
CA TYR A 136 -3.24 -3.21 15.03
C TYR A 136 -2.36 -3.22 16.29
N PHE A 137 -1.18 -2.59 16.23
CA PHE A 137 -0.29 -2.41 17.39
C PHE A 137 -0.44 -0.97 17.93
N THR A 138 -0.94 -0.81 19.16
CA THR A 138 -1.39 0.50 19.66
C THR A 138 -0.53 1.16 20.74
N ASP A 139 0.40 0.43 21.38
CA ASP A 139 1.30 1.01 22.37
C ASP A 139 2.67 0.31 22.38
N ALA A 140 3.75 1.07 22.18
CA ALA A 140 5.13 0.56 22.22
C ALA A 140 5.80 0.76 23.60
N LYS A 141 5.18 1.52 24.52
CA LYS A 141 5.79 1.90 25.81
C LYS A 141 5.50 0.90 26.94
N LEU A 142 4.56 -0.02 26.78
CA LEU A 142 4.08 -0.95 27.83
C LEU A 142 4.05 -2.42 27.39
N GLY A 143 4.87 -2.80 26.41
CA GLY A 143 4.67 -4.07 25.68
C GLY A 143 3.59 -3.88 24.63
N CYS A 144 3.78 -4.46 23.44
CA CYS A 144 2.97 -4.19 22.26
C CYS A 144 1.49 -4.55 22.44
N LYS A 145 0.66 -3.57 22.84
CA LYS A 145 -0.79 -3.77 22.93
C LYS A 145 -1.42 -4.05 21.59
N LEU A 146 -2.20 -5.13 21.51
CA LEU A 146 -2.91 -5.54 20.29
C LEU A 146 -4.34 -4.99 20.30
N ASN A 147 -4.74 -4.35 19.20
CA ASN A 147 -6.11 -3.96 18.93
C ASN A 147 -6.68 -4.91 17.87
N LYS A 148 -7.29 -6.00 18.35
CA LYS A 148 -7.84 -7.06 17.50
C LYS A 148 -9.14 -6.63 16.81
N ASP A 149 -9.93 -5.79 17.46
CA ASP A 149 -11.19 -5.27 16.93
C ASP A 149 -10.97 -4.48 15.63
N VAL A 150 -9.86 -3.72 15.55
CA VAL A 150 -9.45 -3.03 14.31
C VAL A 150 -9.18 -3.99 13.15
N ASP A 151 -8.86 -5.26 13.40
CA ASP A 151 -8.70 -6.22 12.31
C ASP A 151 -10.04 -6.78 11.82
N GLU A 152 -11.01 -6.96 12.72
CA GLU A 152 -12.31 -7.54 12.38
C GLU A 152 -13.22 -6.55 11.65
N GLU A 153 -13.07 -5.25 11.92
CA GLU A 153 -13.93 -4.19 11.37
C GLU A 153 -13.33 -3.45 10.16
N ASP A 154 -12.06 -3.69 9.81
CA ASP A 154 -11.34 -2.88 8.81
C ASP A 154 -11.54 -3.40 7.37
N ASP A 155 -12.55 -2.85 6.71
CA ASP A 155 -12.81 -3.03 5.27
C ASP A 155 -12.24 -1.89 4.40
N ALA A 156 -11.26 -1.14 4.90
CA ALA A 156 -10.79 0.05 4.19
C ALA A 156 -10.14 -0.28 2.84
N LEU A 157 -9.42 -1.41 2.73
CA LEU A 157 -8.84 -1.83 1.45
C LEU A 157 -9.91 -2.17 0.42
N MET A 158 -11.02 -2.79 0.82
CA MET A 158 -12.13 -3.10 -0.08
C MET A 158 -12.87 -1.84 -0.51
N SER A 159 -13.13 -0.92 0.42
CA SER A 159 -13.71 0.39 0.10
C SER A 159 -12.82 1.19 -0.86
N PHE A 160 -11.49 1.13 -0.68
CA PHE A 160 -10.54 1.77 -1.59
C PHE A 160 -10.50 1.09 -2.95
N LEU A 161 -10.62 -0.23 -3.00
CA LEU A 161 -10.69 -0.96 -4.26
C LEU A 161 -11.89 -0.51 -5.10
N ASP A 162 -13.06 -0.31 -4.48
CA ASP A 162 -14.26 0.20 -5.18
C ASP A 162 -14.01 1.60 -5.77
N VAL A 163 -13.34 2.48 -5.00
CA VAL A 163 -12.95 3.82 -5.48
C VAL A 163 -11.96 3.71 -6.64
N LEU A 164 -10.96 2.84 -6.54
CA LEU A 164 -10.00 2.62 -7.62
C LEU A 164 -10.66 2.08 -8.90
N GLN A 165 -11.63 1.18 -8.77
CA GLN A 165 -12.40 0.66 -9.90
C GLN A 165 -13.22 1.77 -10.57
N ASP A 166 -13.87 2.63 -9.80
CA ASP A 166 -14.59 3.80 -10.32
C ASP A 166 -13.65 4.78 -11.02
N VAL A 167 -12.52 5.11 -10.41
CA VAL A 167 -11.50 6.00 -11.00
C VAL A 167 -10.96 5.41 -12.30
N HIS A 168 -10.61 4.12 -12.31
CA HIS A 168 -10.10 3.43 -13.50
C HIS A 168 -11.11 3.46 -14.64
N ARG A 169 -12.37 3.07 -14.37
CA ARG A 169 -13.45 3.11 -15.37
C ARG A 169 -13.64 4.52 -15.92
N THR A 170 -13.83 5.50 -15.03
CA THR A 170 -14.05 6.91 -15.40
C THR A 170 -12.89 7.46 -16.22
N PHE A 171 -11.65 7.10 -15.87
CA PHE A 171 -10.45 7.54 -16.59
C PHE A 171 -10.46 7.06 -18.04
N PHE A 172 -10.73 5.77 -18.28
CA PHE A 172 -10.73 5.23 -19.65
C PHE A 172 -11.99 5.58 -20.45
N GLU A 173 -13.09 5.96 -19.80
CA GLU A 173 -14.26 6.57 -20.46
C GLU A 173 -13.95 7.99 -20.94
N LEU A 174 -13.30 8.81 -20.12
CA LEU A 174 -12.91 10.18 -20.47
C LEU A 174 -11.73 10.24 -21.43
N TYR A 175 -10.81 9.28 -21.34
CA TYR A 175 -9.63 9.17 -22.16
C TYR A 175 -9.61 7.80 -22.87
N PRO A 176 -10.36 7.62 -23.96
CA PRO A 176 -10.34 6.37 -24.71
C PRO A 176 -8.93 6.09 -25.28
N VAL A 177 -8.45 4.86 -25.10
CA VAL A 177 -7.11 4.46 -25.58
C VAL A 177 -7.08 4.44 -27.11
N PRO A 178 -6.09 5.08 -27.76
CA PRO A 178 -5.93 5.03 -29.21
C PRO A 178 -5.74 3.59 -29.70
N LYS A 179 -6.36 3.24 -30.83
CA LYS A 179 -6.25 1.90 -31.44
C LYS A 179 -4.87 1.65 -32.07
N ASP A 180 -4.17 2.71 -32.43
CA ASP A 180 -2.85 2.64 -33.06
C ASP A 180 -1.74 2.76 -32.00
N GLY A 181 -1.03 1.65 -31.75
CA GLY A 181 -0.03 1.54 -30.68
C GLY A 181 1.16 2.50 -30.77
N VAL A 182 1.36 3.17 -31.91
CA VAL A 182 2.43 4.16 -32.13
C VAL A 182 2.19 5.44 -31.31
N ALA A 183 0.96 5.74 -30.89
CA ALA A 183 0.58 6.97 -30.19
C ALA A 183 0.55 6.88 -28.65
N LEU A 184 0.87 5.72 -28.04
CA LEU A 184 0.71 5.51 -26.59
C LEU A 184 1.55 6.49 -25.74
N ARG A 185 2.72 6.90 -26.23
CA ARG A 185 3.59 7.87 -25.54
C ARG A 185 3.01 9.28 -25.51
N GLU A 186 2.32 9.69 -26.58
CA GLU A 186 1.66 10.99 -26.64
C GLU A 186 0.36 10.97 -25.84
N TYR A 187 -0.40 9.88 -25.94
CA TYR A 187 -1.56 9.60 -25.12
C TYR A 187 -1.25 9.69 -23.62
N ALA A 188 -0.19 9.02 -23.15
CA ALA A 188 0.20 9.06 -21.73
C ALA A 188 0.56 10.47 -21.23
N LYS A 189 0.88 11.41 -22.14
CA LYS A 189 1.14 12.82 -21.82
C LYS A 189 -0.12 13.69 -21.87
N SER A 190 -1.16 13.27 -22.60
CA SER A 190 -2.39 14.04 -22.79
C SER A 190 -3.47 13.78 -21.73
N VAL A 191 -3.34 12.70 -20.97
CA VAL A 191 -4.30 12.29 -19.94
C VAL A 191 -3.93 12.83 -18.56
N ASP A 192 -4.93 12.99 -17.68
CA ASP A 192 -4.72 13.43 -16.30
C ASP A 192 -5.77 12.82 -15.36
N VAL A 193 -5.33 12.05 -14.36
CA VAL A 193 -6.20 11.38 -13.38
C VAL A 193 -6.63 12.32 -12.25
N THR A 194 -5.88 13.40 -12.00
CA THR A 194 -6.07 14.25 -10.82
C THR A 194 -7.46 14.90 -10.71
N PRO A 195 -8.14 15.32 -11.80
CA PRO A 195 -9.51 15.83 -11.71
C PRO A 195 -10.52 14.78 -11.24
N ILE A 196 -10.33 13.52 -11.65
CA ILE A 196 -11.19 12.40 -11.24
C ILE A 196 -10.97 12.12 -9.75
N LEU A 197 -9.70 12.05 -9.31
CA LEU A 197 -9.35 11.84 -7.90
C LEU A 197 -9.97 12.90 -7.00
N GLU A 198 -9.88 14.18 -7.37
CA GLU A 198 -10.41 15.27 -6.56
C GLU A 198 -11.92 15.11 -6.29
N SER A 199 -12.68 14.65 -7.29
CA SER A 199 -14.11 14.37 -7.14
C SER A 199 -14.42 13.19 -6.20
N ARG A 200 -13.46 12.28 -5.98
CA ARG A 200 -13.62 11.06 -5.16
C ARG A 200 -12.98 11.14 -3.79
N LYS A 201 -12.07 12.09 -3.55
CA LYS A 201 -11.54 12.37 -2.20
C LYS A 201 -12.63 12.73 -1.21
N SER A 202 -13.68 13.42 -1.66
CA SER A 202 -14.86 13.72 -0.82
C SER A 202 -15.61 12.45 -0.42
N ALA A 203 -15.75 11.47 -1.32
CA ALA A 203 -16.39 10.19 -1.02
C ALA A 203 -15.55 9.35 -0.04
N VAL A 204 -14.22 9.36 -0.20
CA VAL A 204 -13.29 8.64 0.69
C VAL A 204 -13.24 9.25 2.09
N ASN A 205 -13.33 10.57 2.22
CA ASN A 205 -13.39 11.22 3.53
C ASN A 205 -14.66 10.89 4.33
N CYS A 206 -15.72 10.38 3.69
CA CYS A 206 -16.92 9.88 4.36
C CYS A 206 -16.77 8.43 4.88
N LEU A 207 -15.68 7.73 4.54
CA LEU A 207 -15.36 6.39 5.04
C LEU A 207 -14.55 6.42 6.35
N LYS A 208 -14.34 7.60 6.93
CA LYS A 208 -13.57 7.84 8.16
C LYS A 208 -14.47 7.93 9.39
#